data_AF-A0A9Q0NW68-F1
#
_entry.id   AF-A0A9Q0NW68-F1
#
_cell.length_a   1.000
_cell.length_b   1.000
_cell.length_c   1.000
_cell.angle_alpha   90.00
_cell.angle_beta   90.00
_cell.angle_gamma   90.00
#
_symmetry.space_group_name_H-M   'P 1'
#
loop_
_entity.id
_entity.type
_entity.pdbx_description
1 polymer ?
#
loop_
_entity_poly.entity_id
_entity_poly.type
_entity_poly.pdbx_seq_one_letter_code
_entity_poly.pdbx_strand_id
1 'polypeptide(L)'
;MIKRRPFHHSIYFKSKKRPITSTCAVPLDPQPTSNDHTSLFQSRVHDLLRRGLLSSAQQAIQRFIASSPTVHDAVFAIEFAAASGVDLGLGISCENLRKLVDLGEPLSAHDFYHDHFIGSSSF
;
A
#
# COMPACT_ATOMS: atom_id res chain seq x y z
N MET A 1 -2.70 -30.44 -51.80
CA MET A 1 -2.66 -28.97 -51.95
C MET A 1 -3.92 -28.37 -51.35
N ILE A 2 -3.81 -27.71 -50.19
CA ILE A 2 -4.94 -27.21 -49.39
C ILE A 2 -5.25 -25.76 -49.82
N LYS A 3 -6.40 -25.53 -50.45
CA LYS A 3 -6.89 -24.18 -50.77
C LYS A 3 -7.57 -23.58 -49.53
N ARG A 4 -6.93 -22.62 -48.88
CA ARG A 4 -7.47 -21.88 -47.73
C ARG A 4 -8.51 -20.86 -48.21
N ARG A 5 -9.68 -20.83 -47.55
CA ARG A 5 -10.73 -19.80 -47.76
C ARG A 5 -10.49 -18.63 -46.80
N PRO A 6 -10.65 -17.36 -47.22
CA PRO A 6 -10.61 -16.24 -46.30
C PRO A 6 -12.00 -16.03 -45.67
N PHE A 7 -12.12 -16.29 -44.37
CA PHE A 7 -13.26 -15.86 -43.58
C PHE A 7 -13.05 -14.38 -43.18
N HIS A 8 -13.66 -13.47 -43.93
CA HIS A 8 -13.83 -12.08 -43.51
C HIS A 8 -14.95 -12.02 -42.47
N HIS A 9 -14.60 -11.98 -41.18
CA HIS A 9 -15.53 -11.59 -40.14
C HIS A 9 -15.32 -10.11 -39.81
N SER A 10 -16.13 -9.24 -40.40
CA SER A 10 -16.20 -7.83 -39.99
C SER A 10 -16.87 -7.74 -38.63
N ILE A 11 -16.12 -7.38 -37.59
CA ILE A 11 -16.66 -7.18 -36.25
C ILE A 11 -17.23 -5.75 -36.21
N TYR A 12 -18.50 -5.60 -36.56
CA TYR A 12 -19.23 -4.34 -36.38
C TYR A 12 -19.54 -4.14 -34.89
N PHE A 13 -18.69 -3.41 -34.16
CA PHE A 13 -19.03 -2.91 -32.83
C PHE A 13 -20.07 -1.77 -32.94
N LYS A 14 -21.35 -2.12 -32.86
CA LYS A 14 -22.44 -1.14 -32.67
C LYS A 14 -22.42 -0.67 -31.21
N SER A 15 -21.88 0.51 -30.95
CA SER A 15 -21.97 1.17 -29.64
C SER A 15 -23.41 1.65 -29.38
N LYS A 16 -24.19 0.83 -28.66
CA LYS A 16 -25.47 1.28 -28.09
C LYS A 16 -25.19 2.21 -26.91
N LYS A 17 -25.25 3.52 -27.16
CA LYS A 17 -25.31 4.55 -26.12
C LYS A 17 -26.57 4.33 -25.28
N ARG A 18 -26.41 3.93 -24.02
CA ARG A 18 -27.44 4.10 -22.99
C ARG A 18 -26.93 5.16 -22.01
N PRO A 19 -27.71 6.21 -21.70
CA PRO A 19 -27.36 7.11 -20.62
C PRO A 19 -27.61 6.38 -19.29
N ILE A 20 -26.55 6.06 -18.56
CA ILE A 20 -26.66 5.66 -17.16
C ILE A 20 -26.61 6.94 -16.34
N THR A 21 -27.77 7.54 -16.09
CA THR A 21 -27.89 8.55 -15.03
C THR A 21 -28.17 7.79 -13.74
N SER A 22 -27.11 7.25 -13.13
CA SER A 22 -27.15 6.80 -11.73
C SER A 22 -26.39 7.84 -10.92
N THR A 23 -27.09 8.89 -10.52
CA THR A 23 -26.60 9.80 -9.48
C THR A 23 -26.62 9.02 -8.18
N CYS A 24 -25.52 8.32 -7.89
CA CYS A 24 -25.23 7.90 -6.53
C CYS A 24 -24.94 9.20 -5.77
N ALA A 25 -25.90 9.69 -4.99
CA ALA A 25 -25.60 10.64 -3.94
C ALA A 25 -24.69 9.91 -2.95
N VAL A 26 -23.38 10.07 -3.13
CA VAL A 26 -22.38 9.69 -2.13
C VAL A 26 -22.69 10.57 -0.91
N PRO A 27 -23.06 10.01 0.25
CA PRO A 27 -23.04 10.77 1.48
C PRO A 27 -21.59 11.23 1.67
N LEU A 28 -21.35 12.54 1.65
CA LEU A 28 -20.07 13.09 2.04
C LEU A 28 -19.79 12.67 3.49
N ASP A 29 -18.67 11.98 3.65
CA ASP A 29 -17.87 11.77 4.87
C ASP A 29 -18.57 11.22 6.12
N PRO A 30 -18.35 9.95 6.50
CA PRO A 30 -17.88 9.70 7.84
C PRO A 30 -16.44 10.22 7.89
N GLN A 31 -16.27 11.40 8.48
CA GLN A 31 -14.96 11.92 8.86
C GLN A 31 -14.15 10.76 9.46
N PRO A 32 -13.04 10.31 8.82
CA PRO A 32 -12.33 9.14 9.29
C PRO A 32 -11.87 9.48 10.70
N THR A 33 -12.42 8.79 11.68
CA THR A 33 -11.87 8.92 13.02
C THR A 33 -10.45 8.39 12.90
N SER A 34 -9.49 9.07 13.53
CA SER A 34 -8.05 8.80 13.44
C SER A 34 -7.63 7.34 13.78
N ASN A 35 -8.56 6.45 14.14
CA ASN A 35 -8.32 5.04 14.41
C ASN A 35 -8.83 4.08 13.32
N ASP A 36 -9.60 4.57 12.34
CA ASP A 36 -10.20 3.70 11.32
C ASP A 36 -9.18 3.28 10.25
N HIS A 37 -8.20 4.14 9.93
CA HIS A 37 -7.24 3.84 8.86
C HIS A 37 -6.20 2.78 9.27
N THR A 38 -5.77 2.77 10.53
CA THR A 38 -4.81 1.77 11.05
C THR A 38 -5.45 0.39 11.19
N SER A 39 -6.68 0.33 11.70
CA SER A 39 -7.43 -0.93 11.84
C SER A 39 -7.78 -1.55 10.47
N LEU A 40 -8.19 -0.73 9.50
CA LEU A 40 -8.40 -1.18 8.11
C LEU A 40 -7.10 -1.66 7.46
N PHE A 41 -5.99 -0.95 7.69
CA PHE A 41 -4.67 -1.36 7.24
C PHE A 41 -4.28 -2.73 7.81
N GLN A 42 -4.37 -2.91 9.12
CA GLN A 42 -4.06 -4.17 9.79
C GLN A 42 -4.93 -5.32 9.26
N SER A 43 -6.24 -5.12 9.18
CA SER A 43 -7.18 -6.12 8.68
C SER A 43 -6.83 -6.56 7.26
N ARG A 44 -6.53 -5.59 6.39
CA ARG A 44 -6.16 -5.85 5.00
C ARG A 44 -4.85 -6.62 4.89
N VAL A 45 -3.82 -6.21 5.62
CA VAL A 45 -2.53 -6.92 5.60
C VAL A 45 -2.70 -8.33 6.16
N HIS A 46 -3.42 -8.48 7.26
CA HIS A 46 -3.68 -9.79 7.85
C HIS A 46 -4.43 -10.73 6.90
N ASP A 47 -5.44 -10.25 6.15
CA ASP A 47 -6.12 -11.04 5.12
C ASP A 47 -5.16 -11.45 3.99
N LEU A 48 -4.27 -10.55 3.54
CA LEU A 48 -3.27 -10.87 2.52
C LEU A 48 -2.28 -11.95 3.02
N LEU A 49 -1.80 -11.82 4.26
CA LEU A 49 -0.91 -12.80 4.87
C LEU A 49 -1.59 -14.15 5.05
N ARG A 50 -2.85 -14.16 5.50
CA ARG A 50 -3.66 -15.38 5.64
C ARG A 50 -3.83 -16.13 4.32
N ARG A 51 -3.91 -15.40 3.20
CA ARG A 51 -3.99 -15.96 1.85
C ARG A 51 -2.63 -16.35 1.25
N GLY A 52 -1.52 -16.11 1.96
CA GLY A 52 -0.16 -16.33 1.46
C GLY A 52 0.30 -15.31 0.42
N LEU A 53 -0.38 -14.17 0.28
CA LEU A 53 -0.08 -13.12 -0.70
C LEU A 53 0.99 -12.15 -0.17
N LEU A 54 2.20 -12.67 0.09
CA LEU A 54 3.27 -11.93 0.76
C LEU A 54 3.68 -10.64 0.02
N SER A 55 3.89 -10.69 -1.30
CA SER A 55 4.26 -9.50 -2.07
C SER A 55 3.17 -8.42 -2.06
N SER A 56 1.91 -8.82 -2.00
CA SER A 56 0.79 -7.88 -1.89
C SER A 56 0.70 -7.27 -0.49
N ALA A 57 0.93 -8.07 0.55
CA ALA A 57 0.99 -7.60 1.93
C ALA A 57 2.13 -6.58 2.10
N GLN A 58 3.32 -6.92 1.61
CA GLN A 58 4.47 -6.02 1.56
C GLN A 58 4.09 -4.71 0.88
N GLN A 59 3.63 -4.75 -0.38
CA GLN A 59 3.25 -3.56 -1.13
C GLN A 59 2.17 -2.71 -0.43
N ALA A 60 1.21 -3.33 0.24
CA ALA A 60 0.19 -2.61 1.01
C ALA A 60 0.82 -1.82 2.16
N ILE A 61 1.78 -2.40 2.88
CA ILE A 61 2.53 -1.72 3.94
C ILE A 61 3.39 -0.60 3.37
N GLN A 62 4.11 -0.85 2.28
CA GLN A 62 4.94 0.19 1.64
C GLN A 62 4.09 1.41 1.25
N ARG A 63 2.90 1.15 0.68
CA ARG A 63 1.97 2.22 0.31
C ARG A 63 1.42 2.95 1.51
N PHE A 64 1.08 2.24 2.59
CA PHE A 64 0.60 2.85 3.81
C PHE A 64 1.65 3.84 4.34
N ILE A 65 2.89 3.39 4.51
CA ILE A 65 4.04 4.21 4.91
C ILE A 65 4.23 5.42 3.97
N ALA A 66 4.16 5.22 2.66
CA ALA A 66 4.30 6.29 1.67
C ALA A 66 3.17 7.33 1.78
N SER A 67 1.95 6.91 2.13
CA SER A 67 0.79 7.78 2.31
C SER A 67 0.61 8.33 3.73
N SER A 68 1.38 7.85 4.71
CA SER A 68 1.25 8.25 6.10
C SER A 68 1.50 9.76 6.26
N PRO A 69 0.54 10.51 6.83
CA PRO A 69 0.71 11.94 7.10
C PRO A 69 1.56 12.19 8.34
N THR A 70 1.63 11.22 9.26
CA THR A 70 2.43 11.31 10.49
C THR A 70 3.55 10.30 10.51
N VAL A 71 4.63 10.67 11.20
CA VAL A 71 5.74 9.76 11.52
C VAL A 71 5.24 8.56 12.31
N HIS A 72 4.34 8.77 13.27
CA HIS A 72 3.81 7.72 14.13
C HIS A 72 3.09 6.62 13.33
N ASP A 73 2.28 6.99 12.33
CA ASP A 73 1.63 6.02 11.44
C ASP A 73 2.66 5.19 10.66
N ALA A 74 3.73 5.84 10.18
CA ALA A 74 4.79 5.16 9.43
C ALA A 74 5.57 4.18 10.32
N VAL A 75 5.97 4.60 11.53
CA VAL A 75 6.65 3.75 12.51
C VAL A 75 5.79 2.56 12.91
N PHE A 76 4.52 2.79 13.24
CA PHE A 76 3.57 1.72 13.55
C PHE A 76 3.48 0.66 12.44
N ALA A 77 3.46 1.08 11.17
CA ALA A 77 3.40 0.15 10.05
C ALA A 77 4.69 -0.67 9.87
N ILE A 78 5.85 -0.10 10.20
CA ILE A 78 7.14 -0.80 10.17
C ILE A 78 7.21 -1.84 11.29
N GLU A 79 6.85 -1.45 12.52
CA GLU A 79 6.78 -2.38 13.66
C GLU A 79 5.78 -3.51 13.40
N PHE A 80 4.62 -3.17 12.83
CA PHE A 80 3.62 -4.15 12.45
C PHE A 80 4.14 -5.12 11.37
N ALA A 81 4.92 -4.63 10.40
CA ALA A 81 5.54 -5.48 9.39
C ALA A 81 6.55 -6.45 10.02
N ALA A 82 7.41 -5.95 10.90
CA ALA A 82 8.37 -6.77 11.64
C ALA A 82 7.68 -7.84 12.49
N ALA A 83 6.64 -7.46 13.24
CA ALA A 83 5.82 -8.38 14.03
C ALA A 83 5.08 -9.42 13.17
N SER A 84 4.70 -9.04 11.94
CA SER A 84 4.05 -9.92 10.98
C SER A 84 5.03 -10.78 10.16
N GLY A 85 6.34 -10.64 10.39
CA GLY A 85 7.37 -11.33 9.62
C GLY A 85 7.47 -10.89 8.15
N VAL A 86 7.01 -9.68 7.83
CA VAL A 86 7.07 -9.11 6.48
C VAL A 86 8.33 -8.27 6.35
N ASP A 87 9.25 -8.72 5.50
CA ASP A 87 10.41 -7.93 5.13
C ASP A 87 10.03 -6.81 4.15
N LEU A 88 10.27 -5.56 4.54
CA LEU A 88 10.00 -4.37 3.75
C LEU A 88 11.20 -3.94 2.90
N GLY A 89 12.39 -4.48 3.18
CA GLY A 89 13.65 -4.13 2.54
C GLY A 89 14.24 -2.79 2.99
N LEU A 90 15.57 -2.67 2.84
CA LEU A 90 16.36 -1.48 3.21
C LEU A 90 15.90 -0.17 2.56
N GLY A 91 15.29 -0.24 1.37
CA GLY A 91 14.82 0.94 0.65
C GLY A 91 13.77 1.74 1.44
N ILE A 92 12.89 1.05 2.17
CA ILE A 92 11.84 1.69 2.95
C ILE A 92 12.38 2.38 4.19
N SER A 93 13.36 1.79 4.84
CA SER A 93 14.02 2.41 5.98
C SER A 93 14.71 3.73 5.58
N CYS A 94 15.32 3.77 4.39
CA CYS A 94 15.91 5.00 3.83
C CYS A 94 14.87 6.07 3.47
N GLU A 95 13.73 5.67 2.87
CA GLU A 95 12.65 6.60 2.52
C GLU A 95 11.99 7.21 3.76
N ASN A 96 11.81 6.42 4.83
CA ASN A 96 11.31 6.92 6.10
C ASN A 96 12.28 7.88 6.78
N LEU A 97 13.58 7.56 6.76
CA LEU A 97 14.60 8.43 7.31
C LEU A 97 14.62 9.79 6.58
N ARG A 98 14.47 9.79 5.26
CA ARG A 98 14.28 11.04 4.50
C ARG A 98 13.02 11.79 4.90
N LYS A 99 11.87 11.11 5.00
CA LYS A 99 10.62 11.72 5.45
C LYS A 99 10.72 12.35 6.84
N LEU A 100 11.40 11.68 7.77
CA LEU A 100 11.65 12.19 9.13
C LEU A 100 12.45 13.50 9.11
N VAL A 101 13.49 13.55 8.28
CA VAL A 101 14.29 14.76 8.07
C VAL A 101 13.45 15.86 7.42
N ASP A 102 12.66 15.54 6.39
CA ASP A 102 11.83 16.51 5.66
C ASP A 102 10.71 17.10 6.53
N LEU A 103 10.18 16.31 7.47
CA LEU A 103 9.17 16.75 8.44
C LEU A 103 9.76 17.57 9.60
N GLY A 104 11.08 17.73 9.66
CA GLY A 104 11.75 18.49 10.71
C GLY A 104 11.89 17.74 12.03
N GLU A 105 11.86 16.41 12.01
CA GLU A 105 11.98 15.53 13.18
C GLU A 105 13.35 14.80 13.21
N PRO A 106 14.47 15.52 13.35
CA PRO A 106 15.81 14.93 13.21
C PRO A 106 16.19 13.97 14.34
N LEU A 107 15.65 14.16 15.55
CA LEU A 107 15.89 13.25 16.68
C LEU A 107 15.23 11.89 16.42
N SER A 108 13.98 11.88 15.97
CA SER A 108 13.29 10.65 15.57
C SER A 108 13.95 9.97 14.38
N ALA A 109 14.53 10.72 13.43
CA ALA A 109 15.34 10.15 12.35
C ALA A 109 16.58 9.41 12.88
N HIS A 110 17.25 10.01 13.87
CA HIS A 110 18.45 9.45 14.50
C HIS A 110 18.13 8.17 15.27
N ASP A 111 17.10 8.19 16.11
CA ASP A 111 16.66 7.03 16.90
C ASP A 111 16.23 5.88 15.97
N PHE A 112 15.44 6.19 14.93
CA PHE A 112 15.02 5.21 13.93
C PHE A 112 16.22 4.55 13.23
N TYR A 113 17.23 5.34 12.84
CA TYR A 113 18.46 4.82 12.24
C TYR A 113 19.20 3.88 13.20
N HIS A 114 19.33 4.29 14.46
CA HIS A 114 19.99 3.47 15.47
C HIS A 114 19.26 2.15 15.68
N ASP A 115 17.93 2.15 15.83
CA ASP A 115 17.17 0.93 16.11
C ASP A 115 17.13 -0.03 14.91
N HIS A 116 17.01 0.50 13.68
CA HIS A 116 16.76 -0.33 12.50
C HIS A 116 18.02 -0.66 11.68
N PHE A 117 19.12 0.09 11.84
CA PHE A 117 20.36 -0.15 11.10
C PHE A 117 21.56 -0.50 11.98
N ILE A 118 21.63 0.05 13.20
CA ILE A 118 22.76 -0.21 14.12
C ILE A 118 22.39 -1.27 15.17
N GLY A 119 21.15 -1.27 15.67
CA GLY A 119 20.67 -2.14 16.75
C GLY A 119 20.54 -3.61 16.37
N SER A 120 20.54 -3.92 15.07
CA SER A 120 20.54 -5.30 14.55
C SER A 120 21.90 -6.02 14.62
N SER A 121 22.93 -5.42 15.23
CA SER A 121 24.18 -6.10 15.58
C SER A 121 24.20 -6.51 17.05
N SER A 122 23.31 -7.40 17.45
CA SER A 122 23.43 -8.16 18.70
C SER A 122 23.72 -9.61 18.33
N PHE A 123 24.90 -10.10 18.76
CA PHE A 123 25.44 -11.44 18.50
C PHE A 123 24.52 -12.60 18.92
#